data_AF-A0A3N5YF05-F1
#
_entry.id   AF-A0A3N5YF05-F1
#
_cell.length_a   1.000
_cell.length_b   1.000
_cell.length_c   1.000
_cell.angle_alpha   90.00
_cell.angle_beta   90.00
_cell.angle_gamma   90.00
#
_symmetry.space_group_name_H-M   'P 1'
#
loop_
_entity.id
_entity.type
_entity.pdbx_description
1 polymer ?
#
loop_
_entity_poly.entity_id
_entity_poly.type
_entity_poly.pdbx_seq_one_letter_code
_entity_poly.pdbx_strand_id
1 'polypeptide(L)'
;MTLRLGTALLPIALILTFSSQAHSQNIVLRASNVTTIQGNWTRHAGSTTAAGGQYMSSADQGWANTSAPLASPHDYFEVSFNAPAGTQYHVWFRLRAAENSKYNDSVWVQYSDALTTGGSAVYRIGSTSGLDVNLEDCSGCGASGWGWQDGVYWMSQSTTIRFANTGSHTLRVQTREDGVQIDQVVLSPTTYLTASPGRTSNDSTIVPLSGATAAASTASGPYSGSPVSLPGRVQAENFDNGVDGSAYHDNTPGNTGAAYRQTDMDLQGCSSGGFNLAWIEAGEWANYSVNVQTAGAYTVQLRVASLSGGGSLHIGFNGPSSVWQSVSIPATGGWQTWRTVNVPVTLGAGRQLMTVAVDRAGFNLDYIEVVSGAVSQPAPTPTPTPAPTTGSGVTVATWNAKVDGSSTHARGAIDRLMNLNPRPVILTMQEVSRAQYNTYLDQLRVRTGQTWRGVFQNHCPPGAWNGSSCNSSEDEGVAVFTSLSVTSTGTTFVPYADQWHSARGVARAAVSVNGVTVQVLSVHLQVVASARYGSMSYLETYSSRYSGAFIVGGDFNADPDQICTSSGMSPVFVDTWSQVGSGRGLTAFTPSPTMKIDYLFVDAGGRARGVSTRVVTETGTFSDHYPVVANISIR
;
A
#
# COMPACT_ATOMS: atom_id res chain seq x y z
N MET A 1 22.38 33.49 70.81
CA MET A 1 22.92 32.11 70.80
C MET A 1 21.71 31.20 70.82
N THR A 2 21.31 30.51 69.74
CA THR A 2 22.11 29.60 68.91
C THR A 2 21.39 29.41 67.56
N LEU A 3 22.13 29.48 66.45
CA LEU A 3 21.67 29.12 65.10
C LEU A 3 21.33 27.63 65.01
N ARG A 4 20.29 27.27 64.25
CA ARG A 4 20.30 26.09 63.37
C ARG A 4 19.54 26.39 62.08
N LEU A 5 20.28 26.40 60.97
CA LEU A 5 19.73 26.31 59.61
C LEU A 5 19.19 24.90 59.39
N GLY A 6 18.01 24.80 58.79
CA GLY A 6 17.46 23.58 58.20
C GLY A 6 16.97 23.89 56.81
N THR A 7 17.80 23.60 55.81
CA THR A 7 17.49 23.62 54.37
C THR A 7 16.44 22.54 54.05
N ALA A 8 15.27 22.95 53.54
CA ALA A 8 14.30 22.07 52.92
C ALA A 8 14.55 22.04 51.41
N LEU A 9 15.17 20.95 50.94
CA LEU A 9 15.28 20.60 49.52
C LEU A 9 13.95 19.99 49.05
N LEU A 10 13.32 20.60 48.04
CA LEU A 10 12.25 19.96 47.27
C LEU A 10 12.83 18.81 46.42
N PRO A 11 12.22 17.61 46.39
CA PRO A 11 12.52 16.64 45.36
C PRO A 11 11.75 17.03 44.09
N ILE A 12 12.46 17.57 43.10
CA ILE A 12 12.00 17.57 41.71
C ILE A 12 12.14 16.13 41.22
N ALA A 13 11.07 15.34 41.31
CA ALA A 13 10.98 14.08 40.61
C ALA A 13 10.77 14.38 39.12
N LEU A 14 11.88 14.57 38.40
CA LEU A 14 11.88 14.52 36.94
C LEU A 14 11.68 13.05 36.54
N ILE A 15 10.42 12.63 36.41
CA ILE A 15 10.10 11.36 35.76
C ILE A 15 10.37 11.56 34.27
N LEU A 16 11.62 11.33 33.87
CA LEU A 16 11.98 11.02 32.50
C LEU A 16 11.40 9.63 32.20
N THR A 17 10.17 9.59 31.71
CA THR A 17 9.68 8.44 30.97
C THR A 17 10.52 8.35 29.70
N PHE A 18 11.57 7.54 29.71
CA PHE A 18 12.18 7.05 28.48
C PHE A 18 11.17 6.11 27.84
N SER A 19 10.33 6.66 26.96
CA SER A 19 9.62 5.85 26.00
C SER A 19 10.69 5.14 25.16
N SER A 20 10.91 3.84 25.38
CA SER A 20 11.71 3.03 24.47
C SER A 20 10.95 2.95 23.16
N GLN A 21 11.24 3.87 22.25
CA GLN A 21 10.69 3.84 20.91
C GLN A 21 11.24 2.57 20.25
N ALA A 22 10.38 1.57 20.03
CA ALA A 22 10.77 0.33 19.37
C ALA A 22 11.37 0.67 18.01
N HIS A 23 12.63 0.30 17.79
CA HIS A 23 13.27 0.48 16.49
C HIS A 23 12.59 -0.48 15.50
N SER A 24 12.00 0.06 14.44
CA SER A 24 11.20 -0.73 13.49
C SER A 24 11.99 -1.27 12.31
N GLN A 25 13.26 -0.85 12.13
CA GLN A 25 14.07 -1.24 10.97
C GLN A 25 14.95 -2.45 11.26
N ASN A 26 15.05 -3.33 10.27
CA ASN A 26 16.03 -4.41 10.27
C ASN A 26 17.45 -3.83 10.36
N ILE A 27 18.45 -4.63 10.68
CA ILE A 27 19.86 -4.35 10.40
C ILE A 27 20.33 -5.47 9.48
N VAL A 28 20.75 -5.12 8.27
CA VAL A 28 21.17 -6.09 7.26
C VAL A 28 22.65 -5.93 6.99
N LEU A 29 23.38 -7.03 7.13
CA LEU A 29 24.81 -7.14 6.92
C LEU A 29 25.03 -8.00 5.69
N ARG A 30 25.84 -7.54 4.75
CA ARG A 30 26.26 -8.28 3.56
C ARG A 30 27.75 -8.61 3.65
N ALA A 31 28.20 -9.52 2.78
CA ALA A 31 29.62 -9.79 2.61
C ALA A 31 30.43 -8.49 2.38
N SER A 32 29.86 -7.50 1.68
CA SER A 32 30.46 -6.17 1.47
C SER A 32 30.80 -5.43 2.78
N ASN A 33 30.06 -5.66 3.88
CA ASN A 33 30.25 -4.98 5.17
C ASN A 33 31.34 -5.60 6.05
N VAL A 34 31.91 -6.74 5.67
CA VAL A 34 32.94 -7.43 6.45
C VAL A 34 34.19 -6.55 6.54
N THR A 35 34.65 -6.27 7.75
CA THR A 35 35.79 -5.38 8.04
C THR A 35 37.07 -6.15 8.32
N THR A 36 36.95 -7.40 8.75
CA THR A 36 38.08 -8.26 9.12
C THR A 36 37.85 -9.64 8.52
N ILE A 37 38.88 -10.17 7.86
CA ILE A 37 38.90 -11.51 7.30
C ILE A 37 40.22 -12.14 7.75
N GLN A 38 40.16 -13.30 8.40
CA GLN A 38 41.30 -14.01 8.94
C GLN A 38 41.26 -15.48 8.52
N GLY A 39 42.44 -16.03 8.26
CA GLY A 39 42.61 -17.45 7.97
C GLY A 39 41.89 -17.90 6.70
N ASN A 40 41.13 -19.00 6.80
CA ASN A 40 40.51 -19.73 5.69
C ASN A 40 39.30 -19.02 5.04
N TRP A 41 38.95 -17.80 5.46
CA TRP A 41 37.83 -17.05 4.89
C TRP A 41 38.27 -16.17 3.73
N THR A 42 37.45 -16.12 2.68
CA THR A 42 37.64 -15.26 1.51
C THR A 42 36.32 -14.62 1.11
N ARG A 43 36.38 -13.39 0.60
CA ARG A 43 35.24 -12.74 -0.03
C ARG A 43 35.26 -12.99 -1.53
N HIS A 44 34.16 -13.53 -2.03
CA HIS A 44 33.96 -13.75 -3.46
C HIS A 44 33.01 -12.69 -4.01
N ALA A 45 33.24 -12.26 -5.25
CA ALA A 45 32.43 -11.28 -5.97
C ALA A 45 32.00 -11.84 -7.34
N GLY A 46 31.03 -11.18 -7.99
CA GLY A 46 30.53 -11.58 -9.31
C GLY A 46 29.52 -12.72 -9.28
N SER A 47 28.98 -13.06 -8.09
CA SER A 47 27.87 -14.00 -7.98
C SER A 47 26.57 -13.35 -8.49
N THR A 48 25.79 -14.07 -9.29
CA THR A 48 24.47 -13.61 -9.73
C THR A 48 23.35 -13.95 -8.74
N THR A 49 23.65 -14.73 -7.69
CA THR A 49 22.65 -15.24 -6.74
C THR A 49 22.86 -14.76 -5.30
N ALA A 50 24.04 -14.22 -5.00
CA ALA A 50 24.36 -13.70 -3.67
C ALA A 50 23.92 -12.23 -3.55
N ALA A 51 23.49 -11.83 -2.35
CA ALA A 51 23.11 -10.45 -2.05
C ALA A 51 24.26 -9.46 -2.30
N GLY A 52 24.01 -8.45 -3.13
CA GLY A 52 25.04 -7.49 -3.55
C GLY A 52 26.15 -8.13 -4.41
N GLY A 53 25.89 -9.30 -4.98
CA GLY A 53 26.82 -10.05 -5.84
C GLY A 53 28.06 -10.59 -5.13
N GLN A 54 28.08 -10.57 -3.78
CA GLN A 54 29.20 -10.97 -2.96
C GLN A 54 28.78 -11.93 -1.86
N TYR A 55 29.67 -12.86 -1.52
CA TYR A 55 29.51 -13.75 -0.37
C TYR A 55 30.85 -13.99 0.31
N MET A 56 30.83 -14.27 1.61
CA MET A 56 31.96 -14.84 2.33
C MET A 56 31.93 -16.36 2.16
N SER A 57 33.09 -16.97 1.89
CA SER A 57 33.26 -18.43 1.84
C SER A 57 34.44 -18.81 2.71
N SER A 58 34.32 -19.89 3.45
CA SER A 58 35.51 -20.65 3.85
C SER A 58 35.89 -21.60 2.70
N ALA A 59 37.18 -21.83 2.45
CA ALA A 59 37.58 -22.83 1.47
C ALA A 59 37.36 -24.23 2.05
N ASP A 60 36.78 -25.14 1.27
CA ASP A 60 36.60 -26.53 1.68
C ASP A 60 37.94 -27.27 1.62
N GLN A 61 38.47 -27.60 2.80
CA GLN A 61 39.67 -28.39 3.03
C GLN A 61 39.33 -29.70 3.76
N GLY A 62 38.05 -30.05 3.90
CA GLY A 62 37.57 -31.24 4.59
C GLY A 62 37.82 -31.23 6.10
N TRP A 63 37.67 -30.08 6.76
CA TRP A 63 37.87 -29.98 8.20
C TRP A 63 36.74 -30.68 8.98
N ALA A 64 37.11 -31.36 10.06
CA ALA A 64 36.12 -31.91 10.98
C ALA A 64 35.38 -30.78 11.71
N ASN A 65 34.10 -31.00 12.01
CA ASN A 65 33.31 -30.02 12.74
C ASN A 65 33.85 -29.78 14.16
N THR A 66 33.79 -28.53 14.61
CA THR A 66 34.13 -28.17 15.99
C THR A 66 32.90 -28.21 16.89
N SER A 67 33.09 -28.56 18.18
CA SER A 67 31.98 -28.62 19.15
C SER A 67 31.68 -27.28 19.84
N ALA A 68 32.54 -26.28 19.68
CA ALA A 68 32.39 -24.93 20.21
C ALA A 68 33.29 -23.93 19.44
N PRO A 69 32.97 -22.63 19.42
CA PRO A 69 33.89 -21.62 18.93
C PRO A 69 35.13 -21.53 19.83
N LEU A 70 36.23 -21.02 19.27
CA LEU A 70 37.44 -20.74 20.04
C LEU A 70 37.38 -19.33 20.62
N ALA A 71 37.97 -19.14 21.80
CA ALA A 71 38.14 -17.80 22.38
C ALA A 71 39.07 -16.91 21.52
N SER A 72 40.11 -17.52 20.93
CA SER A 72 41.09 -16.87 20.05
C SER A 72 41.22 -17.67 18.74
N PRO A 73 40.23 -17.60 17.83
CA PRO A 73 40.25 -18.35 16.58
C PRO A 73 41.28 -17.79 15.60
N HIS A 74 41.80 -18.66 14.74
CA HIS A 74 42.61 -18.26 13.59
C HIS A 74 41.74 -17.94 12.36
N ASP A 75 40.61 -18.63 12.20
CA ASP A 75 39.75 -18.56 11.01
C ASP A 75 38.40 -17.93 11.36
N TYR A 76 38.23 -16.66 10.99
CA TYR A 76 36.99 -15.93 11.22
C TYR A 76 36.86 -14.73 10.29
N PHE A 77 35.65 -14.19 10.20
CA PHE A 77 35.43 -12.85 9.71
C PHE A 77 34.59 -12.03 10.69
N GLU A 78 34.69 -10.71 10.59
CA GLU A 78 33.91 -9.78 11.42
C GLU A 78 33.22 -8.70 10.59
N VAL A 79 32.03 -8.32 11.07
CA VAL A 79 31.27 -7.16 10.60
C VAL A 79 31.02 -6.25 11.78
N SER A 80 31.28 -4.96 11.60
CA SER A 80 30.80 -3.92 12.53
C SER A 80 29.46 -3.35 12.07
N PHE A 81 28.54 -3.12 12.99
CA PHE A 81 27.20 -2.59 12.70
C PHE A 81 26.67 -1.75 13.86
N ASN A 82 25.77 -0.80 13.58
CA ASN A 82 25.13 0.00 14.61
C ASN A 82 23.77 -0.58 15.01
N ALA A 83 23.48 -0.64 16.32
CA ALA A 83 22.17 -1.02 16.83
C ALA A 83 21.74 -0.11 18.01
N PRO A 84 20.45 0.26 18.10
CA PRO A 84 19.88 0.87 19.29
C PRO A 84 19.93 -0.02 20.55
N ALA A 85 20.16 0.62 21.70
CA ALA A 85 20.05 0.01 23.02
C ALA A 85 18.64 -0.56 23.26
N GLY A 86 18.57 -1.70 23.93
CA GLY A 86 17.33 -2.28 24.45
C GLY A 86 16.41 -2.93 23.42
N THR A 87 16.65 -2.73 22.12
CA THR A 87 15.87 -3.35 21.05
C THR A 87 16.17 -4.85 21.00
N GLN A 88 15.09 -5.66 20.92
CA GLN A 88 15.20 -7.09 20.68
C GLN A 88 15.33 -7.34 19.17
N TYR A 89 16.23 -8.23 18.79
CA TYR A 89 16.46 -8.64 17.41
C TYR A 89 16.47 -10.15 17.30
N HIS A 90 15.65 -10.71 16.42
CA HIS A 90 15.83 -12.06 15.93
C HIS A 90 16.89 -12.05 14.83
N VAL A 91 17.86 -12.97 14.89
CA VAL A 91 18.98 -12.99 13.94
C VAL A 91 18.84 -14.13 12.95
N TRP A 92 18.84 -13.79 11.66
CA TRP A 92 18.78 -14.72 10.54
C TRP A 92 20.05 -14.66 9.71
N PHE A 93 20.49 -15.80 9.21
CA PHE A 93 21.62 -15.96 8.30
C PHE A 93 21.12 -16.58 7.01
N ARG A 94 21.64 -16.10 5.88
CA ARG A 94 21.44 -16.74 4.58
C ARG A 94 22.72 -17.47 4.20
N LEU A 95 22.66 -18.79 4.23
CA LEU A 95 23.80 -19.68 4.01
C LEU A 95 23.66 -20.46 2.70
N ARG A 96 24.78 -20.94 2.20
CA ARG A 96 24.88 -21.97 1.16
C ARG A 96 26.07 -22.88 1.46
N ALA A 97 25.91 -24.17 1.24
CA ALA A 97 26.99 -25.13 1.39
C ALA A 97 27.71 -25.37 0.05
N ALA A 98 29.04 -25.38 0.05
CA ALA A 98 29.80 -25.84 -1.10
C ALA A 98 29.36 -27.26 -1.49
N GLU A 99 29.17 -27.49 -2.79
CA GLU A 99 28.69 -28.75 -3.36
C GLU A 99 27.34 -29.25 -2.81
N ASN A 100 26.55 -28.38 -2.16
CA ASN A 100 25.33 -28.77 -1.44
C ASN A 100 25.58 -29.88 -0.39
N SER A 101 26.78 -29.90 0.20
CA SER A 101 27.19 -30.88 1.22
C SER A 101 26.77 -30.44 2.62
N LYS A 102 26.13 -31.32 3.37
CA LYS A 102 25.79 -31.09 4.80
C LYS A 102 27.00 -31.00 5.73
N TYR A 103 28.20 -31.31 5.24
CA TYR A 103 29.44 -31.17 6.00
C TYR A 103 30.10 -29.81 5.80
N ASN A 104 29.45 -28.92 5.03
CA ASN A 104 29.98 -27.63 4.59
C ASN A 104 28.98 -26.49 4.89
N ASP A 105 28.14 -26.63 5.91
CA ASP A 105 26.88 -25.88 6.00
C ASP A 105 26.69 -25.08 7.29
N SER A 106 27.68 -25.08 8.19
CA SER A 106 27.50 -24.56 9.54
C SER A 106 28.62 -23.65 10.05
N VAL A 107 28.24 -22.72 10.92
CA VAL A 107 29.12 -21.69 11.51
C VAL A 107 28.85 -21.46 12.99
N TRP A 108 29.85 -20.90 13.67
CA TRP A 108 29.67 -20.31 14.99
C TRP A 108 29.56 -18.79 14.90
N VAL A 109 28.59 -18.21 15.60
CA VAL A 109 28.34 -16.76 15.62
C VAL A 109 28.57 -16.20 17.02
N GLN A 110 29.31 -15.10 17.09
CA GLN A 110 29.62 -14.37 18.33
C GLN A 110 29.42 -12.86 18.15
N TYR A 111 29.26 -12.15 19.26
CA TYR A 111 29.06 -10.71 19.32
C TYR A 111 30.00 -10.04 20.33
N SER A 112 30.35 -8.78 20.11
CA SER A 112 31.11 -7.97 21.07
C SER A 112 30.41 -7.91 22.43
N ASP A 113 29.10 -7.67 22.41
CA ASP A 113 28.37 -7.25 23.61
C ASP A 113 26.89 -7.66 23.68
N ALA A 114 26.48 -8.68 22.93
CA ALA A 114 25.10 -9.16 22.96
C ALA A 114 24.64 -9.65 24.35
N LEU A 115 23.35 -9.46 24.61
CA LEU A 115 22.61 -9.93 25.77
C LEU A 115 21.42 -10.78 25.34
N THR A 116 21.01 -11.71 26.19
CA THR A 116 19.69 -12.35 26.08
C THR A 116 18.57 -11.32 26.31
N THR A 117 17.33 -11.68 25.97
CA THR A 117 16.15 -10.86 26.31
C THR A 117 16.08 -10.57 27.82
N GLY A 118 16.47 -11.53 28.66
CA GLY A 118 16.61 -11.38 30.11
C GLY A 118 17.77 -10.49 30.59
N GLY A 119 18.70 -10.11 29.71
CA GLY A 119 19.81 -9.20 30.01
C GLY A 119 21.14 -9.84 30.42
N SER A 120 21.25 -11.17 30.37
CA SER A 120 22.51 -11.88 30.62
C SER A 120 23.41 -11.83 29.38
N ALA A 121 24.74 -11.76 29.56
CA ALA A 121 25.68 -11.84 28.44
C ALA A 121 25.53 -13.16 27.66
N VAL A 122 25.57 -13.09 26.34
CA VAL A 122 25.41 -14.26 25.45
C VAL A 122 26.35 -14.18 24.26
N TYR A 123 26.90 -15.33 23.85
CA TYR A 123 27.72 -15.51 22.64
C TYR A 123 28.85 -14.48 22.47
N ARG A 124 29.68 -14.27 23.50
CA ARG A 124 30.68 -13.20 23.49
C ARG A 124 31.92 -13.55 22.69
N ILE A 125 32.38 -12.60 21.87
CA ILE A 125 33.72 -12.64 21.26
C ILE A 125 34.77 -12.77 22.38
N GLY A 126 35.76 -13.63 22.18
CA GLY A 126 36.76 -13.94 23.21
C GLY A 126 36.36 -15.08 24.16
N SER A 127 35.24 -15.76 23.90
CA SER A 127 34.75 -16.90 24.69
C SER A 127 34.59 -18.17 23.84
N THR A 128 34.31 -19.29 24.50
CA THR A 128 33.92 -20.56 23.86
C THR A 128 32.40 -20.71 23.71
N SER A 129 31.63 -19.62 23.84
CA SER A 129 30.19 -19.60 23.64
C SER A 129 29.84 -18.93 22.31
N GLY A 130 28.97 -19.55 21.52
CA GLY A 130 28.46 -19.00 20.27
C GLY A 130 27.09 -19.58 19.91
N LEU A 131 26.36 -18.86 19.06
CA LEU A 131 25.19 -19.40 18.38
C LEU A 131 25.68 -20.35 17.28
N ASP A 132 25.10 -21.56 17.22
CA ASP A 132 25.36 -22.52 16.15
C ASP A 132 24.30 -22.26 15.08
N VAL A 133 24.69 -22.17 13.82
CA VAL A 133 23.76 -21.99 12.70
C VAL A 133 24.15 -22.98 11.62
N ASN A 134 23.21 -23.84 11.21
CA ASN A 134 23.42 -24.84 10.16
C ASN A 134 22.33 -24.75 9.09
N LEU A 135 22.66 -25.06 7.83
CA LEU A 135 21.73 -24.92 6.71
C LEU A 135 20.65 -26.02 6.69
N GLU A 136 21.00 -27.28 6.96
CA GLU A 136 20.03 -28.37 7.05
C GLU A 136 19.02 -28.12 8.19
N ASP A 137 17.72 -28.13 7.87
CA ASP A 137 16.64 -27.96 8.85
C ASP A 137 16.22 -29.27 9.54
N CYS A 138 16.72 -30.41 9.06
CA CYS A 138 16.51 -31.71 9.67
C CYS A 138 17.64 -32.69 9.32
N SER A 139 17.75 -33.78 10.09
CA SER A 139 18.72 -34.85 9.82
C SER A 139 18.50 -35.48 8.44
N GLY A 140 19.38 -35.17 7.48
CA GLY A 140 19.35 -35.74 6.14
C GLY A 140 18.33 -35.11 5.20
N CYS A 141 17.84 -33.90 5.52
CA CYS A 141 17.00 -33.12 4.61
C CYS A 141 17.75 -32.66 3.35
N GLY A 142 19.08 -32.58 3.40
CA GLY A 142 19.94 -32.15 2.31
C GLY A 142 20.04 -30.63 2.22
N ALA A 143 21.27 -30.11 2.12
CA ALA A 143 21.51 -28.72 1.76
C ALA A 143 21.24 -28.51 0.26
N SER A 144 20.66 -27.38 -0.13
CA SER A 144 20.48 -27.05 -1.55
C SER A 144 20.36 -25.56 -1.77
N GLY A 145 21.31 -24.97 -2.51
CA GLY A 145 21.29 -23.55 -2.84
C GLY A 145 21.39 -22.64 -1.62
N TRP A 146 20.90 -21.40 -1.75
CA TRP A 146 20.82 -20.47 -0.63
C TRP A 146 19.62 -20.81 0.27
N GLY A 147 19.73 -20.59 1.58
CA GLY A 147 18.64 -20.76 2.52
C GLY A 147 18.80 -19.95 3.79
N TRP A 148 17.67 -19.56 4.40
CA TRP A 148 17.61 -18.77 5.64
C TRP A 148 17.49 -19.66 6.88
N GLN A 149 18.36 -19.43 7.86
CA GLN A 149 18.41 -20.15 9.13
C GLN A 149 18.79 -19.23 10.30
N ASP A 150 18.41 -19.59 11.52
CA ASP A 150 18.67 -18.83 12.75
C ASP A 150 19.31 -19.67 13.87
N GLY A 151 19.47 -20.98 13.67
CA GLY A 151 19.95 -21.90 14.69
C GLY A 151 20.24 -23.29 14.13
N VAL A 152 20.14 -24.30 14.99
CA VAL A 152 20.25 -25.72 14.61
C VAL A 152 19.05 -26.55 15.03
N TYR A 153 18.73 -27.60 14.28
CA TYR A 153 17.51 -28.40 14.49
C TYR A 153 17.56 -29.33 15.72
N TRP A 154 18.74 -29.64 16.26
CA TRP A 154 18.91 -30.64 17.34
C TRP A 154 19.00 -30.05 18.75
N MET A 155 19.05 -28.73 18.90
CA MET A 155 19.08 -28.08 20.21
C MET A 155 18.37 -26.72 20.21
N SER A 156 17.93 -26.29 21.39
CA SER A 156 17.35 -24.94 21.56
C SER A 156 18.45 -23.95 21.96
N GLN A 157 18.47 -22.80 21.29
CA GLN A 157 19.41 -21.71 21.51
C GLN A 157 18.66 -20.37 21.51
N SER A 158 19.28 -19.33 22.07
CA SER A 158 18.70 -17.98 22.07
C SER A 158 18.97 -17.32 20.72
N THR A 159 18.01 -17.34 19.81
CA THR A 159 18.14 -16.70 18.49
C THR A 159 17.73 -15.21 18.51
N THR A 160 17.10 -14.77 19.60
CA THR A 160 16.81 -13.36 19.88
C THR A 160 17.84 -12.76 20.84
N ILE A 161 18.41 -11.61 20.48
CA ILE A 161 19.40 -10.86 21.26
C ILE A 161 19.01 -9.39 21.44
N ARG A 162 19.69 -8.68 22.34
CA ARG A 162 19.65 -7.22 22.46
C ARG A 162 21.01 -6.64 22.87
N PHE A 163 21.16 -5.33 22.74
CA PHE A 163 22.36 -4.60 23.16
C PHE A 163 22.06 -3.63 24.30
N ALA A 164 23.01 -3.46 25.23
CA ALA A 164 22.83 -2.56 26.38
C ALA A 164 22.94 -1.07 25.97
N ASN A 165 23.79 -0.78 25.00
CA ASN A 165 24.12 0.57 24.58
C ASN A 165 23.76 0.76 23.10
N THR A 166 23.37 1.97 22.73
CA THR A 166 23.22 2.35 21.33
C THR A 166 24.59 2.62 20.76
N GLY A 167 24.92 2.05 19.61
CA GLY A 167 26.17 2.35 18.92
C GLY A 167 26.69 1.16 18.12
N SER A 168 28.01 1.17 17.91
CA SER A 168 28.70 0.16 17.12
C SER A 168 28.91 -1.12 17.92
N HIS A 169 28.56 -2.24 17.30
CA HIS A 169 28.74 -3.60 17.79
C HIS A 169 29.48 -4.42 16.71
N THR A 170 30.06 -5.54 17.11
CA THR A 170 30.76 -6.45 16.21
C THR A 170 30.09 -7.82 16.22
N LEU A 171 29.81 -8.36 15.04
CA LEU A 171 29.46 -9.76 14.81
C LEU A 171 30.71 -10.46 14.27
N ARG A 172 31.07 -11.59 14.88
CA ARG A 172 32.13 -12.49 14.42
C ARG A 172 31.53 -13.82 13.99
N VAL A 173 31.95 -14.31 12.83
CA VAL A 173 31.63 -15.66 12.36
C VAL A 173 32.90 -16.49 12.34
N GLN A 174 32.89 -17.64 13.01
CA GLN A 174 33.94 -18.65 12.94
C GLN A 174 33.44 -19.85 12.14
N THR A 175 34.37 -20.56 11.53
CA THR A 175 34.08 -21.84 10.87
C THR A 175 33.68 -22.88 11.91
N ARG A 176 32.51 -23.50 11.76
CA ARG A 176 32.20 -24.77 12.44
C ARG A 176 32.55 -25.92 11.52
N GLU A 177 32.10 -25.82 10.27
CA GLU A 177 32.41 -26.67 9.11
C GLU A 177 32.87 -25.77 7.95
N ASP A 178 33.92 -26.17 7.24
CA ASP A 178 34.48 -25.40 6.14
C ASP A 178 33.74 -25.65 4.81
N GLY A 179 33.91 -24.76 3.83
CA GLY A 179 33.09 -24.78 2.61
C GLY A 179 31.73 -24.08 2.75
N VAL A 180 31.39 -23.58 3.94
CA VAL A 180 30.18 -22.77 4.17
C VAL A 180 30.30 -21.37 3.58
N GLN A 181 29.19 -20.90 3.01
CA GLN A 181 29.07 -19.60 2.35
C GLN A 181 27.96 -18.77 2.98
N ILE A 182 28.19 -17.47 3.15
CA ILE A 182 27.22 -16.53 3.73
C ILE A 182 27.18 -15.26 2.89
N ASP A 183 26.00 -14.85 2.44
CA ASP A 183 25.80 -13.59 1.71
C ASP A 183 25.07 -12.52 2.52
N GLN A 184 24.19 -12.92 3.46
CA GLN A 184 23.48 -12.00 4.36
C GLN A 184 23.35 -12.47 5.81
N VAL A 185 23.35 -11.48 6.70
CA VAL A 185 22.86 -11.61 8.08
C VAL A 185 21.83 -10.52 8.33
N VAL A 186 20.70 -10.84 8.94
CA VAL A 186 19.59 -9.92 9.21
C VAL A 186 19.25 -9.97 10.70
N LEU A 187 19.40 -8.85 11.39
CA LEU A 187 18.87 -8.65 12.73
C LEU A 187 17.53 -7.93 12.60
N SER A 188 16.42 -8.61 12.87
CA SER A 188 15.08 -8.06 12.69
C SER A 188 14.38 -7.80 14.03
N PRO A 189 13.95 -6.56 14.29
CA PRO A 189 13.19 -6.25 15.50
C PRO A 189 11.68 -6.41 15.36
N THR A 190 11.17 -6.56 14.12
CA THR A 190 9.73 -6.61 13.84
C THR A 190 9.39 -7.58 12.71
N THR A 191 9.77 -7.28 11.46
CA THR A 191 9.32 -7.96 10.23
C THR A 191 9.60 -9.47 10.24
N TYR A 192 10.78 -9.87 10.70
CA TYR A 192 11.24 -11.25 10.76
C TYR A 192 11.45 -11.69 12.22
N LEU A 193 10.65 -11.16 13.14
CA LEU A 193 10.78 -11.50 14.56
C LEU A 193 10.33 -12.94 14.85
N THR A 194 9.38 -13.47 14.07
CA THR A 194 8.78 -14.80 14.31
C THR A 194 8.82 -15.72 13.09
N ALA A 195 9.34 -15.26 11.95
CA ALA A 195 9.40 -16.01 10.71
C ALA A 195 10.63 -15.62 9.90
N SER A 196 11.22 -16.57 9.18
CA SER A 196 12.40 -16.35 8.35
C SER A 196 12.10 -15.41 7.17
N PRO A 197 13.10 -14.68 6.65
CA PRO A 197 12.91 -13.87 5.44
C PRO A 197 12.51 -14.70 4.22
N GLY A 198 13.03 -15.92 4.11
CA GLY A 198 12.79 -16.82 2.98
C GLY A 198 12.88 -18.29 3.38
N ARG A 199 12.96 -19.18 2.38
CA ARG A 199 13.00 -20.64 2.58
C ARG A 199 14.37 -21.12 3.07
N THR A 200 14.42 -22.33 3.63
CA THR A 200 15.65 -23.01 4.11
C THR A 200 16.48 -23.63 2.98
N SER A 201 15.93 -23.72 1.76
CA SER A 201 16.63 -24.23 0.58
C SER A 201 16.12 -23.57 -0.71
N ASN A 202 17.01 -23.50 -1.71
CA ASN A 202 16.76 -22.90 -3.03
C ASN A 202 16.04 -21.54 -2.96
N ASP A 203 16.36 -20.76 -1.94
CA ASP A 203 15.74 -19.47 -1.69
C ASP A 203 16.40 -18.38 -2.54
N SER A 204 15.60 -17.44 -3.03
CA SER A 204 16.06 -16.28 -3.80
C SER A 204 15.84 -14.95 -3.06
N THR A 205 15.37 -14.98 -1.82
CA THR A 205 14.97 -13.80 -1.06
C THR A 205 16.20 -13.05 -0.55
N ILE A 206 16.37 -11.80 -1.00
CA ILE A 206 17.42 -10.89 -0.53
C ILE A 206 16.77 -9.79 0.31
N VAL A 207 17.17 -9.66 1.57
CA VAL A 207 16.69 -8.56 2.41
C VAL A 207 17.46 -7.27 2.05
N PRO A 208 16.79 -6.15 1.79
CA PRO A 208 17.46 -4.90 1.43
C PRO A 208 18.33 -4.37 2.58
N LEU A 209 19.46 -3.73 2.26
CA LEU A 209 20.35 -3.15 3.29
C LEU A 209 19.61 -2.07 4.07
N SER A 210 19.66 -2.16 5.40
CA SER A 210 19.14 -1.11 6.28
C SER A 210 20.00 0.13 6.15
N GLY A 211 19.51 1.10 5.38
CA GLY A 211 20.25 2.31 5.04
C GLY A 211 21.13 2.20 3.79
N ALA A 212 20.91 1.26 2.87
CA ALA A 212 21.18 1.57 1.45
C ALA A 212 19.86 2.07 0.84
N THR A 213 19.58 3.32 0.49
CA THR A 213 20.31 4.61 0.43
C THR A 213 21.83 4.52 0.50
N ALA A 214 22.45 4.17 -0.63
CA ALA A 214 23.77 4.73 -0.90
C ALA A 214 23.79 6.20 -0.45
N ALA A 215 24.91 6.69 0.08
CA ALA A 215 25.18 8.11 -0.04
C ALA A 215 25.44 8.42 -1.53
N ALA A 216 24.44 8.17 -2.40
CA ALA A 216 24.15 9.12 -3.43
C ALA A 216 23.95 10.43 -2.69
N SER A 217 24.43 11.51 -3.28
CA SER A 217 23.89 12.80 -2.93
C SER A 217 22.38 12.64 -2.74
N THR A 218 21.87 13.05 -1.57
CA THR A 218 20.43 13.30 -1.44
C THR A 218 19.96 14.28 -2.52
N ALA A 219 20.90 15.01 -3.14
CA ALA A 219 20.70 15.67 -4.42
C ALA A 219 20.51 14.64 -5.54
N SER A 220 19.25 14.47 -5.95
CA SER A 220 18.90 14.08 -7.31
C SER A 220 19.57 15.04 -8.32
N GLY A 221 20.05 14.53 -9.45
CA GLY A 221 20.64 15.34 -10.49
C GLY A 221 20.49 14.73 -11.89
N PRO A 222 20.67 15.51 -12.97
CA PRO A 222 20.38 15.07 -14.32
C PRO A 222 21.14 13.80 -14.70
N TYR A 223 20.48 12.88 -15.40
CA TYR A 223 21.07 11.60 -15.82
C TYR A 223 22.43 11.75 -16.55
N SER A 224 22.51 12.69 -17.50
CA SER A 224 23.74 12.97 -18.28
C SER A 224 24.68 14.01 -17.64
N GLY A 225 24.39 14.44 -16.41
CA GLY A 225 25.11 15.53 -15.74
C GLY A 225 24.66 16.94 -16.15
N SER A 226 23.71 17.08 -17.07
CA SER A 226 23.07 18.37 -17.41
C SER A 226 21.57 18.20 -17.72
N PRO A 227 20.70 19.16 -17.37
CA PRO A 227 19.26 19.06 -17.64
C PRO A 227 18.96 18.92 -19.14
N VAL A 228 17.94 18.15 -19.49
CA VAL A 228 17.49 18.03 -20.88
C VAL A 228 16.89 19.35 -21.35
N SER A 229 17.38 19.90 -22.45
CA SER A 229 16.81 21.12 -23.05
C SER A 229 15.43 20.83 -23.65
N LEU A 230 14.43 21.62 -23.27
CA LEU A 230 13.08 21.56 -23.83
C LEU A 230 12.80 22.79 -24.70
N PRO A 231 12.12 22.63 -25.86
CA PRO A 231 11.54 21.39 -26.39
C PRO A 231 12.59 20.34 -26.82
N GLY A 232 12.26 19.06 -26.66
CA GLY A 232 13.14 17.92 -26.90
C GLY A 232 12.65 16.61 -26.26
N ARG A 233 13.40 15.53 -26.49
CA ARG A 233 13.10 14.18 -25.97
C ARG A 233 13.78 13.91 -24.64
N VAL A 234 13.00 13.37 -23.72
CA VAL A 234 13.44 12.77 -22.46
C VAL A 234 13.16 11.26 -22.54
N GLN A 235 14.22 10.44 -22.55
CA GLN A 235 14.07 8.98 -22.50
C GLN A 235 13.59 8.56 -21.10
N ALA A 236 12.60 7.66 -21.02
CA ALA A 236 11.99 7.31 -19.74
C ALA A 236 12.97 6.58 -18.81
N GLU A 237 13.85 5.76 -19.37
CA GLU A 237 14.93 5.06 -18.68
C GLU A 237 16.06 5.98 -18.16
N ASN A 238 16.09 7.24 -18.62
CA ASN A 238 17.06 8.26 -18.25
C ASN A 238 16.52 9.24 -17.19
N PHE A 239 15.76 8.74 -16.23
CA PHE A 239 15.41 9.49 -15.02
C PHE A 239 16.66 9.91 -14.24
N ASP A 240 16.55 10.94 -13.43
CA ASP A 240 17.67 11.56 -12.73
C ASP A 240 18.50 10.54 -11.93
N ASN A 241 19.80 10.81 -11.80
CA ASN A 241 20.68 10.06 -10.93
C ASN A 241 20.36 10.41 -9.47
N GLY A 242 20.21 9.39 -8.62
CA GLY A 242 19.95 9.53 -7.20
C GLY A 242 19.42 8.22 -6.62
N VAL A 243 19.00 8.27 -5.36
CA VAL A 243 18.37 7.12 -4.67
C VAL A 243 16.86 7.14 -4.80
N ASP A 244 16.26 5.97 -4.59
CA ASP A 244 14.84 5.81 -4.29
C ASP A 244 14.40 6.80 -3.20
N GLY A 245 13.23 7.43 -3.39
CA GLY A 245 12.71 8.51 -2.56
C GLY A 245 13.30 9.90 -2.84
N SER A 246 14.32 10.05 -3.71
CA SER A 246 14.89 11.35 -4.10
C SER A 246 14.82 11.63 -5.61
N ALA A 247 15.35 10.72 -6.44
CA ALA A 247 15.34 10.88 -7.90
C ALA A 247 14.22 10.09 -8.58
N TYR A 248 13.78 9.01 -7.95
CA TYR A 248 12.66 8.17 -8.36
C TYR A 248 12.08 7.48 -7.13
N HIS A 249 10.95 6.80 -7.26
CA HIS A 249 10.46 5.83 -6.30
C HIS A 249 9.92 4.59 -7.03
N ASP A 250 10.38 3.41 -6.64
CA ASP A 250 9.83 2.11 -7.03
C ASP A 250 9.26 1.41 -5.79
N ASN A 251 8.15 0.69 -5.93
CA ASN A 251 7.54 -0.02 -4.81
C ASN A 251 8.34 -1.27 -4.40
N THR A 252 9.16 -1.78 -5.33
CA THR A 252 9.90 -3.02 -5.18
C THR A 252 11.40 -2.77 -5.32
N PRO A 253 12.23 -3.31 -4.40
CA PRO A 253 13.67 -3.20 -4.56
C PRO A 253 14.17 -4.01 -5.76
N GLY A 254 15.02 -3.37 -6.56
CA GLY A 254 15.70 -3.96 -7.71
C GLY A 254 14.87 -4.00 -8.98
N ASN A 255 15.53 -3.66 -10.09
CA ASN A 255 14.99 -3.72 -11.44
C ASN A 255 14.66 -5.16 -11.89
N THR A 256 13.38 -5.51 -11.86
CA THR A 256 12.72 -6.75 -12.30
C THR A 256 13.15 -7.19 -13.70
N GLY A 257 13.32 -6.25 -14.63
CA GLY A 257 13.76 -6.57 -15.99
C GLY A 257 15.27 -6.70 -16.16
N ALA A 258 16.05 -6.41 -15.10
CA ALA A 258 17.51 -6.51 -15.02
C ALA A 258 18.26 -5.81 -16.18
N ALA A 259 17.65 -4.76 -16.76
CA ALA A 259 18.15 -4.10 -17.96
C ALA A 259 18.60 -2.66 -17.70
N TYR A 260 19.61 -2.22 -18.46
CA TYR A 260 20.12 -0.84 -18.51
C TYR A 260 20.77 -0.29 -17.22
N ARG A 261 20.02 -0.11 -16.13
CA ARG A 261 20.49 0.50 -14.87
C ARG A 261 20.28 -0.43 -13.68
N GLN A 262 21.24 -0.41 -12.74
CA GLN A 262 21.16 -1.09 -11.45
C GLN A 262 20.50 -0.16 -10.42
N THR A 263 19.22 0.11 -10.62
CA THR A 263 18.33 0.91 -9.75
C THR A 263 17.12 0.08 -9.35
N ASP A 264 16.23 0.62 -8.52
CA ASP A 264 14.97 -0.07 -8.21
C ASP A 264 13.96 0.07 -9.36
N MET A 265 13.96 1.19 -10.12
CA MET A 265 13.08 1.32 -11.30
C MET A 265 13.22 0.16 -12.27
N ASP A 266 12.07 -0.43 -12.60
CA ASP A 266 11.93 -1.56 -13.50
C ASP A 266 12.08 -1.19 -14.99
N LEU A 267 13.05 -1.82 -15.66
CA LEU A 267 13.46 -1.52 -17.03
C LEU A 267 13.55 -2.79 -17.88
N GLN A 268 13.06 -2.73 -19.11
CA GLN A 268 13.25 -3.79 -20.11
C GLN A 268 13.68 -3.24 -21.46
N GLY A 269 14.14 -4.14 -22.34
CA GLY A 269 14.34 -3.83 -23.76
C GLY A 269 13.02 -3.40 -24.43
N CYS A 270 13.12 -2.38 -25.27
CA CYS A 270 11.99 -1.75 -25.95
C CYS A 270 11.96 -2.11 -27.44
N SER A 271 10.79 -2.47 -27.95
CA SER A 271 10.59 -2.85 -29.37
C SER A 271 10.75 -1.68 -30.33
N SER A 272 10.62 -0.42 -29.87
CA SER A 272 10.98 0.79 -30.63
C SER A 272 12.49 1.07 -30.63
N GLY A 273 13.30 0.22 -29.99
CA GLY A 273 14.74 0.41 -29.77
C GLY A 273 15.03 1.03 -28.40
N GLY A 274 16.19 0.71 -27.81
CA GLY A 274 16.56 1.18 -26.47
C GLY A 274 15.84 0.41 -25.35
N PHE A 275 15.44 1.12 -24.29
CA PHE A 275 14.79 0.56 -23.11
C PHE A 275 13.52 1.34 -22.77
N ASN A 276 12.64 0.76 -21.96
CA ASN A 276 11.45 1.45 -21.46
C ASN A 276 11.24 1.15 -19.98
N LEU A 277 10.55 2.04 -19.27
CA LEU A 277 9.99 1.72 -17.95
C LEU A 277 8.88 0.67 -18.13
N ALA A 278 8.94 -0.38 -17.32
CA ALA A 278 7.99 -1.50 -17.33
C ALA A 278 7.73 -1.96 -15.90
N TRP A 279 6.79 -2.89 -15.72
CA TRP A 279 6.32 -3.35 -14.39
C TRP A 279 5.88 -2.21 -13.46
N ILE A 280 5.62 -1.03 -14.05
CA ILE A 280 5.26 0.19 -13.35
C ILE A 280 4.03 -0.04 -12.46
N GLU A 281 4.16 0.28 -11.17
CA GLU A 281 3.12 0.19 -10.17
C GLU A 281 2.58 1.55 -9.70
N ALA A 282 1.38 1.53 -9.10
CA ALA A 282 0.80 2.74 -8.52
C ALA A 282 1.62 3.20 -7.30
N GLY A 283 1.89 4.50 -7.22
CA GLY A 283 2.73 5.10 -6.17
C GLY A 283 4.18 5.34 -6.59
N GLU A 284 4.62 4.70 -7.67
CA GLU A 284 5.95 4.90 -8.24
C GLU A 284 6.06 6.25 -8.95
N TRP A 285 7.26 6.79 -9.01
CA TRP A 285 7.51 8.04 -9.72
C TRP A 285 8.95 8.16 -10.20
N ALA A 286 9.18 8.98 -11.22
CA ALA A 286 10.52 9.27 -11.73
C ALA A 286 10.67 10.77 -12.01
N ASN A 287 11.76 11.36 -11.52
CA ASN A 287 12.11 12.76 -11.79
C ASN A 287 13.10 12.88 -12.95
N TYR A 288 12.99 13.98 -13.68
CA TYR A 288 13.83 14.34 -14.80
C TYR A 288 14.17 15.83 -14.71
N SER A 289 15.45 16.15 -14.62
CA SER A 289 15.94 17.52 -14.67
C SER A 289 15.85 18.05 -16.10
N VAL A 290 15.05 19.09 -16.30
CA VAL A 290 14.82 19.71 -17.61
C VAL A 290 15.10 21.21 -17.59
N ASN A 291 15.37 21.80 -18.74
CA ASN A 291 15.55 23.25 -18.90
C ASN A 291 14.72 23.77 -20.09
N VAL A 292 13.65 24.49 -19.80
CA VAL A 292 12.77 25.05 -20.81
C VAL A 292 13.37 26.33 -21.36
N GLN A 293 13.73 26.35 -22.65
CA GLN A 293 14.48 27.44 -23.25
C GLN A 293 13.66 28.75 -23.36
N THR A 294 12.36 28.64 -23.60
CA THR A 294 11.45 29.78 -23.78
C THR A 294 10.11 29.51 -23.10
N ALA A 295 9.51 30.50 -22.44
CA ALA A 295 8.17 30.32 -21.88
C ALA A 295 7.11 30.25 -23.00
N GLY A 296 6.11 29.40 -22.88
CA GLY A 296 5.06 29.30 -23.90
C GLY A 296 4.18 28.06 -23.80
N ALA A 297 3.35 27.87 -24.83
CA ALA A 297 2.50 26.68 -24.98
C ALA A 297 3.31 25.53 -25.62
N TYR A 298 3.23 24.36 -25.01
CA TYR A 298 3.90 23.14 -25.41
C TYR A 298 2.91 21.98 -25.43
N THR A 299 3.29 20.90 -26.11
CA THR A 299 2.62 19.60 -26.01
C THR A 299 3.61 18.58 -25.51
N VAL A 300 3.27 17.93 -24.40
CA VAL A 300 4.00 16.78 -23.88
C VAL A 300 3.43 15.52 -24.52
N GLN A 301 4.28 14.75 -25.16
CA GLN A 301 3.92 13.55 -25.89
C GLN A 301 4.52 12.33 -25.17
N LEU A 302 3.68 11.51 -24.56
CA LEU A 302 4.09 10.31 -23.85
C LEU A 302 3.98 9.11 -24.79
N ARG A 303 5.09 8.43 -25.06
CA ARG A 303 5.13 7.19 -25.86
C ARG A 303 4.89 6.00 -24.96
N VAL A 304 3.67 5.47 -24.98
CA VAL A 304 3.17 4.49 -24.01
C VAL A 304 2.70 3.22 -24.70
N ALA A 305 2.82 2.08 -24.01
CA ALA A 305 2.24 0.81 -24.41
C ALA A 305 1.42 0.24 -23.25
N SER A 306 0.25 -0.31 -23.52
CA SER A 306 -0.61 -0.89 -22.51
C SER A 306 -1.48 -1.97 -23.14
N LEU A 307 -1.36 -3.20 -22.65
CA LEU A 307 -2.13 -4.32 -23.20
C LEU A 307 -3.63 -4.04 -23.19
N SER A 308 -4.16 -3.62 -22.05
CA SER A 308 -5.60 -3.44 -21.83
C SER A 308 -6.00 -1.99 -21.55
N GLY A 309 -5.06 -1.04 -21.55
CA GLY A 309 -5.30 0.34 -21.13
C GLY A 309 -5.54 0.44 -19.62
N GLY A 310 -5.98 1.61 -19.19
CA GLY A 310 -6.44 1.82 -17.81
C GLY A 310 -5.33 2.14 -16.82
N GLY A 311 -4.07 2.18 -17.26
CA GLY A 311 -3.00 2.86 -16.54
C GLY A 311 -3.21 4.37 -16.53
N SER A 312 -2.67 5.05 -15.53
CA SER A 312 -2.71 6.51 -15.44
C SER A 312 -1.54 7.05 -14.65
N LEU A 313 -1.13 8.26 -15.00
CA LEU A 313 -0.07 9.00 -14.33
C LEU A 313 -0.43 10.48 -14.26
N HIS A 314 0.20 11.20 -13.35
CA HIS A 314 0.35 12.65 -13.46
C HIS A 314 1.74 12.99 -14.00
N ILE A 315 1.79 13.95 -14.94
CA ILE A 315 3.03 14.58 -15.37
C ILE A 315 3.10 16.00 -14.81
N GLY A 316 4.11 16.25 -14.00
CA GLY A 316 4.36 17.52 -13.31
C GLY A 316 5.58 18.24 -13.84
N PHE A 317 5.56 19.57 -13.84
CA PHE A 317 6.73 20.44 -14.04
C PHE A 317 6.85 21.38 -12.85
N ASN A 318 7.69 21.00 -11.88
CA ASN A 318 7.92 21.74 -10.66
C ASN A 318 8.97 22.84 -10.89
N GLY A 319 8.76 24.01 -10.26
CA GLY A 319 9.58 25.21 -10.46
C GLY A 319 8.81 26.30 -11.23
N PRO A 320 9.41 26.96 -12.22
CA PRO A 320 8.80 28.09 -12.94
C PRO A 320 7.41 27.84 -13.54
N SER A 321 7.06 26.61 -13.93
CA SER A 321 5.73 26.31 -14.49
C SER A 321 4.69 25.94 -13.43
N SER A 322 5.08 25.18 -12.40
CA SER A 322 4.20 24.65 -11.33
C SER A 322 2.89 24.04 -11.87
N VAL A 323 2.99 23.26 -12.95
CA VAL A 323 1.84 22.64 -13.64
C VAL A 323 1.86 21.12 -13.45
N TRP A 324 0.70 20.54 -13.21
CA TRP A 324 0.51 19.09 -13.13
C TRP A 324 -0.71 18.71 -13.99
N GLN A 325 -0.55 17.69 -14.84
CA GLN A 325 -1.60 17.18 -15.70
C GLN A 325 -1.81 15.70 -15.46
N SER A 326 -3.07 15.29 -15.31
CA SER A 326 -3.43 13.87 -15.28
C SER A 326 -3.48 13.33 -16.70
N VAL A 327 -2.90 12.15 -16.90
CA VAL A 327 -2.76 11.48 -18.19
C VAL A 327 -3.31 10.07 -18.08
N SER A 328 -4.39 9.79 -18.82
CA SER A 328 -4.91 8.43 -18.95
C SER A 328 -4.20 7.70 -20.08
N ILE A 329 -3.76 6.47 -19.81
CA ILE A 329 -3.07 5.63 -20.80
C ILE A 329 -4.10 4.71 -21.49
N PRO A 330 -4.35 4.89 -22.79
CA PRO A 330 -5.32 4.08 -23.53
C PRO A 330 -4.77 2.67 -23.77
N ALA A 331 -5.67 1.73 -24.04
CA ALA A 331 -5.28 0.42 -24.55
C ALA A 331 -4.57 0.57 -25.90
N THR A 332 -3.41 -0.05 -26.02
CA THR A 332 -2.65 -0.15 -27.26
C THR A 332 -2.68 -1.57 -27.82
N GLY A 333 -3.13 -2.55 -27.03
CA GLY A 333 -3.27 -3.94 -27.44
C GLY A 333 -2.02 -4.80 -27.23
N GLY A 334 -0.97 -4.27 -26.61
CA GLY A 334 0.21 -5.05 -26.22
C GLY A 334 1.21 -4.25 -25.38
N TRP A 335 2.00 -4.94 -24.56
CA TRP A 335 3.04 -4.34 -23.69
C TRP A 335 4.22 -3.71 -24.44
N GLN A 336 4.34 -4.00 -25.73
CA GLN A 336 5.35 -3.46 -26.64
C GLN A 336 4.69 -2.90 -27.92
N THR A 337 3.38 -2.62 -27.87
CA THR A 337 2.62 -1.96 -28.94
C THR A 337 2.44 -0.51 -28.55
N TRP A 338 3.11 0.40 -29.25
CA TRP A 338 3.29 1.76 -28.77
C TRP A 338 2.35 2.78 -29.42
N ARG A 339 1.79 3.67 -28.61
CA ARG A 339 0.99 4.83 -29.03
C ARG A 339 1.49 6.09 -28.33
N THR A 340 1.31 7.23 -28.97
CA THR A 340 1.63 8.54 -28.37
C THR A 340 0.37 9.18 -27.80
N VAL A 341 0.43 9.61 -26.53
CA VAL A 341 -0.60 10.39 -25.84
C VAL A 341 -0.13 11.84 -25.73
N ASN A 342 -0.94 12.80 -26.17
CA ASN A 342 -0.59 14.22 -26.21
C ASN A 342 -1.26 14.97 -25.06
N VAL A 343 -0.49 15.80 -24.36
CA VAL A 343 -0.92 16.56 -23.19
C VAL A 343 -0.51 18.02 -23.38
N PRO A 344 -1.45 18.94 -23.63
CA PRO A 344 -1.12 20.36 -23.75
C PRO A 344 -0.72 20.93 -22.39
N VAL A 345 0.36 21.70 -22.35
CA VAL A 345 0.86 22.38 -21.15
C VAL A 345 1.32 23.80 -21.48
N THR A 346 1.33 24.68 -20.48
CA THR A 346 1.99 25.99 -20.56
C THR A 346 3.19 25.96 -19.62
N LEU A 347 4.38 26.19 -20.15
CA LEU A 347 5.63 26.10 -19.40
C LEU A 347 6.29 27.48 -19.28
N GLY A 348 6.83 27.79 -18.10
CA GLY A 348 7.75 28.92 -17.90
C GLY A 348 9.15 28.60 -18.43
N ALA A 349 9.98 29.63 -18.68
CA ALA A 349 11.38 29.42 -19.05
C ALA A 349 12.23 29.06 -17.81
N GLY A 350 13.31 28.32 -18.01
CA GLY A 350 14.31 27.98 -17.00
C GLY A 350 14.31 26.50 -16.58
N ARG A 351 15.18 26.19 -15.62
CA ARG A 351 15.36 24.84 -15.06
C ARG A 351 14.14 24.43 -14.24
N GLN A 352 13.68 23.20 -14.46
CA GLN A 352 12.50 22.63 -13.83
C GLN A 352 12.73 21.15 -13.52
N LEU A 353 12.01 20.62 -12.53
CA LEU A 353 11.97 19.19 -12.25
C LEU A 353 10.69 18.63 -12.86
N MET A 354 10.82 17.87 -13.94
CA MET A 354 9.71 17.15 -14.55
C MET A 354 9.51 15.83 -13.81
N THR A 355 8.30 15.55 -13.34
CA THR A 355 8.00 14.32 -12.59
C THR A 355 6.94 13.52 -13.32
N VAL A 356 7.19 12.24 -13.55
CA VAL A 356 6.15 11.25 -13.89
C VAL A 356 5.76 10.57 -12.60
N ALA A 357 4.53 10.76 -12.13
CA ALA A 357 3.99 10.11 -10.94
C ALA A 357 2.89 9.14 -11.35
N VAL A 358 3.04 7.87 -11.02
CA VAL A 358 2.16 6.81 -11.47
C VAL A 358 1.00 6.67 -10.50
N ASP A 359 -0.21 6.94 -10.97
CA ASP A 359 -1.42 6.78 -10.15
C ASP A 359 -1.97 5.37 -10.22
N ARG A 360 -1.79 4.72 -11.36
CA ARG A 360 -2.29 3.38 -11.63
C ARG A 360 -1.39 2.65 -12.64
N ALA A 361 -0.95 1.47 -12.21
CA ALA A 361 -0.20 0.51 -12.99
C ALA A 361 -0.88 0.13 -14.32
N GLY A 362 -0.15 -0.57 -15.19
CA GLY A 362 -0.73 -1.21 -16.37
C GLY A 362 -0.31 -0.57 -17.69
N PHE A 363 0.83 0.08 -17.74
CA PHE A 363 1.45 0.57 -18.96
C PHE A 363 2.97 0.52 -18.87
N ASN A 364 3.62 0.52 -20.03
CA ASN A 364 5.04 0.77 -20.21
C ASN A 364 5.22 2.18 -20.79
N LEU A 365 6.32 2.85 -20.46
CA LEU A 365 6.67 4.19 -20.94
C LEU A 365 8.05 4.16 -21.60
N ASP A 366 8.12 4.48 -22.89
CA ASP A 366 9.35 4.51 -23.71
C ASP A 366 10.05 5.86 -23.56
N TYR A 367 9.39 6.95 -23.96
CA TYR A 367 9.93 8.31 -23.82
C TYR A 367 8.84 9.37 -23.69
N ILE A 368 9.28 10.57 -23.30
CA ILE A 368 8.48 11.79 -23.21
C ILE A 368 9.11 12.81 -24.18
N GLU A 369 8.37 13.26 -25.17
CA GLU A 369 8.80 14.29 -26.11
C GLU A 369 8.04 15.58 -25.84
N VAL A 370 8.72 16.70 -25.62
CA VAL A 370 8.07 18.00 -25.46
C VAL A 370 8.29 18.81 -26.73
N VAL A 371 7.21 19.13 -27.44
CA VAL A 371 7.26 19.91 -28.69
C VAL A 371 6.65 21.29 -28.50
N SER A 372 7.18 22.28 -29.21
CA SER A 372 6.62 23.63 -29.22
C SER A 372 5.25 23.67 -29.90
N GLY A 373 4.33 24.46 -29.33
CA GLY A 373 2.96 24.61 -29.82
C GLY A 373 1.98 23.59 -29.22
N ALA A 374 0.72 24.00 -29.08
CA ALA A 374 -0.37 23.10 -28.72
C ALA A 374 -0.79 22.31 -29.98
N VAL A 375 -0.44 21.03 -30.07
CA VAL A 375 -0.96 20.16 -31.13
C VAL A 375 -2.35 19.70 -30.68
N SER A 376 -3.40 20.34 -31.20
CA SER A 376 -4.79 19.92 -30.98
C SER A 376 -4.99 18.51 -31.53
N GLN A 377 -5.35 17.56 -30.68
CA GLN A 377 -5.78 16.23 -31.11
C GLN A 377 -7.13 16.33 -31.87
N PRO A 378 -7.35 15.63 -33.00
CA PRO A 378 -8.67 15.60 -33.63
C PRO A 378 -9.66 14.89 -32.72
N ALA A 379 -10.78 15.56 -32.43
CA ALA A 379 -11.83 15.03 -31.56
C ALA A 379 -12.55 13.83 -32.20
N PRO A 380 -12.94 12.80 -31.43
CA PRO A 380 -13.89 11.80 -31.91
C PRO A 380 -15.24 12.47 -32.23
N THR A 381 -15.85 12.11 -33.37
CA THR A 381 -17.09 12.67 -33.89
C THR A 381 -18.21 12.65 -32.85
N PRO A 382 -18.88 13.78 -32.55
CA PRO A 382 -19.91 13.87 -31.51
C PRO A 382 -21.22 13.23 -31.98
N THR A 383 -21.76 12.31 -31.16
CA THR A 383 -23.20 11.98 -31.17
C THR A 383 -23.96 13.20 -30.60
N PRO A 384 -25.17 13.55 -31.09
CA PRO A 384 -25.81 14.83 -30.79
C PRO A 384 -26.08 15.00 -29.28
N THR A 385 -25.50 16.04 -28.72
CA THR A 385 -25.73 16.51 -27.34
C THR A 385 -27.09 17.20 -27.25
N PRO A 386 -28.01 16.78 -26.35
CA PRO A 386 -29.13 17.63 -25.95
C PRO A 386 -28.59 18.83 -25.16
N ALA A 387 -29.21 19.98 -25.38
CA ALA A 387 -28.83 21.30 -24.88
C ALA A 387 -28.43 21.37 -23.38
N PRO A 388 -27.55 22.30 -23.00
CA PRO A 388 -26.96 22.37 -21.66
C PRO A 388 -28.02 22.79 -20.63
N THR A 389 -28.19 21.97 -19.60
CA THR A 389 -28.92 22.35 -18.38
C THR A 389 -27.92 22.64 -17.28
N THR A 390 -27.93 23.89 -16.83
CA THR A 390 -27.23 24.41 -15.65
C THR A 390 -27.50 23.55 -14.41
N GLY A 391 -26.46 22.93 -13.84
CA GLY A 391 -26.50 22.27 -12.53
C GLY A 391 -25.50 21.11 -12.41
N SER A 392 -24.24 21.41 -12.07
CA SER A 392 -23.17 20.42 -11.83
C SER A 392 -23.47 19.56 -10.58
N GLY A 393 -24.24 18.48 -10.74
CA GLY A 393 -24.55 17.53 -9.66
C GLY A 393 -23.73 16.24 -9.76
N VAL A 394 -23.45 15.62 -8.62
CA VAL A 394 -22.73 14.34 -8.50
C VAL A 394 -23.70 13.16 -8.59
N THR A 395 -23.38 12.16 -9.41
CA THR A 395 -24.23 10.96 -9.56
C THR A 395 -23.83 9.90 -8.53
N VAL A 396 -24.79 9.46 -7.72
CA VAL A 396 -24.62 8.51 -6.63
C VAL A 396 -25.56 7.32 -6.82
N ALA A 397 -25.08 6.11 -6.55
CA ALA A 397 -25.90 4.91 -6.49
C ALA A 397 -25.84 4.27 -5.10
N THR A 398 -26.98 3.78 -4.60
CA THR A 398 -27.02 2.83 -3.48
C THR A 398 -27.57 1.50 -3.94
N TRP A 399 -27.03 0.39 -3.44
CA TRP A 399 -27.53 -0.93 -3.78
C TRP A 399 -27.21 -1.99 -2.72
N ASN A 400 -28.25 -2.65 -2.19
CA ASN A 400 -28.11 -3.97 -1.60
C ASN A 400 -27.83 -4.97 -2.73
N ALA A 401 -26.56 -5.38 -2.85
CA ALA A 401 -26.10 -6.23 -3.93
C ALA A 401 -26.32 -7.72 -3.66
N LYS A 402 -26.79 -8.08 -2.45
CA LYS A 402 -26.91 -9.43 -1.92
C LYS A 402 -25.59 -10.19 -1.86
N VAL A 403 -25.25 -10.72 -0.69
CA VAL A 403 -23.99 -11.45 -0.53
C VAL A 403 -24.11 -12.86 -1.12
N ASP A 404 -23.12 -13.25 -1.93
CA ASP A 404 -22.95 -14.64 -2.38
C ASP A 404 -21.51 -15.15 -2.22
N GLY A 405 -20.60 -14.27 -1.73
CA GLY A 405 -19.18 -14.53 -1.53
C GLY A 405 -18.35 -14.69 -2.82
N SER A 406 -18.96 -14.63 -4.00
CA SER A 406 -18.30 -14.98 -5.26
C SER A 406 -17.73 -13.76 -5.99
N SER A 407 -16.55 -13.93 -6.58
CA SER A 407 -15.94 -12.86 -7.39
C SER A 407 -16.72 -12.58 -8.68
N THR A 408 -17.45 -13.56 -9.20
CA THR A 408 -18.30 -13.41 -10.39
C THR A 408 -19.50 -12.50 -10.11
N HIS A 409 -20.17 -12.69 -8.98
CA HIS A 409 -21.28 -11.84 -8.59
C HIS A 409 -20.81 -10.45 -8.20
N ALA A 410 -19.68 -10.33 -7.49
CA ALA A 410 -19.06 -9.05 -7.20
C ALA A 410 -18.78 -8.23 -8.48
N ARG A 411 -18.17 -8.85 -9.50
CA ARG A 411 -17.98 -8.21 -10.81
C ARG A 411 -19.30 -7.88 -11.50
N GLY A 412 -20.25 -8.82 -11.50
CA GLY A 412 -21.56 -8.65 -12.12
C GLY A 412 -22.40 -7.52 -11.54
N ALA A 413 -22.27 -7.25 -10.23
CA ALA A 413 -22.90 -6.12 -9.56
C ALA A 413 -22.30 -4.79 -10.06
N ILE A 414 -20.98 -4.67 -10.02
CA ILE A 414 -20.29 -3.47 -10.53
C ILE A 414 -20.59 -3.25 -12.01
N ASP A 415 -20.64 -4.33 -12.80
CA ASP A 415 -20.89 -4.21 -14.22
C ASP A 415 -22.21 -3.55 -14.56
N ARG A 416 -23.24 -3.89 -13.79
CA ARG A 416 -24.58 -3.31 -13.91
C ARG A 416 -24.60 -1.85 -13.51
N LEU A 417 -23.99 -1.49 -12.38
CA LEU A 417 -23.90 -0.11 -11.93
C LEU A 417 -23.10 0.77 -12.90
N MET A 418 -22.03 0.25 -13.49
CA MET A 418 -21.19 1.01 -14.42
C MET A 418 -21.75 1.10 -15.84
N ASN A 419 -22.75 0.26 -16.18
CA ASN A 419 -23.54 0.36 -17.41
C ASN A 419 -24.61 1.46 -17.36
N LEU A 420 -24.85 2.06 -16.19
CA LEU A 420 -25.88 3.09 -16.05
C LEU A 420 -25.44 4.42 -16.69
N ASN A 421 -26.45 5.17 -17.14
CA ASN A 421 -26.30 6.53 -17.64
C ASN A 421 -27.32 7.45 -16.94
N PRO A 422 -26.89 8.57 -16.30
CA PRO A 422 -25.49 8.91 -16.02
C PRO A 422 -24.81 7.86 -15.13
N ARG A 423 -23.53 7.64 -15.36
CA ARG A 423 -22.74 6.68 -14.57
C ARG A 423 -22.48 7.22 -13.17
N PRO A 424 -22.75 6.46 -12.10
CA PRO A 424 -22.44 6.89 -10.74
C PRO A 424 -20.94 6.95 -10.47
N VAL A 425 -20.52 7.92 -9.67
CA VAL A 425 -19.12 8.15 -9.22
C VAL A 425 -18.95 7.99 -7.70
N ILE A 426 -20.07 7.77 -7.00
CA ILE A 426 -20.13 7.36 -5.60
C ILE A 426 -21.10 6.18 -5.53
N LEU A 427 -20.69 5.09 -4.89
CA LEU A 427 -21.49 3.90 -4.62
C LEU A 427 -21.55 3.65 -3.12
N THR A 428 -22.75 3.43 -2.59
CA THR A 428 -22.98 2.89 -1.25
C THR A 428 -23.55 1.49 -1.40
N MET A 429 -22.79 0.46 -1.05
CA MET A 429 -23.18 -0.93 -1.24
C MET A 429 -23.43 -1.63 0.08
N GLN A 430 -24.46 -2.49 0.10
CA GLN A 430 -24.91 -3.28 1.25
C GLN A 430 -24.94 -4.77 0.87
N GLU A 431 -24.87 -5.64 1.88
CA GLU A 431 -24.70 -7.09 1.73
C GLU A 431 -23.58 -7.45 0.75
N VAL A 432 -22.44 -6.79 0.90
CA VAL A 432 -21.26 -7.07 0.09
C VAL A 432 -20.23 -7.85 0.90
N SER A 433 -19.46 -8.69 0.21
CA SER A 433 -18.45 -9.54 0.83
C SER A 433 -17.13 -8.79 1.03
N ARG A 434 -16.55 -8.87 2.24
CA ARG A 434 -15.24 -8.30 2.54
C ARG A 434 -14.13 -9.00 1.77
N ALA A 435 -14.22 -10.32 1.61
CA ALA A 435 -13.31 -11.09 0.78
C ALA A 435 -13.29 -10.61 -0.68
N GLN A 436 -14.40 -10.06 -1.18
CA GLN A 436 -14.51 -9.49 -2.53
C GLN A 436 -14.19 -7.99 -2.62
N TYR A 437 -13.73 -7.35 -1.53
CA TYR A 437 -13.44 -5.91 -1.49
C TYR A 437 -12.54 -5.44 -2.65
N ASN A 438 -11.44 -6.16 -2.91
CA ASN A 438 -10.55 -5.84 -4.03
C ASN A 438 -11.22 -6.13 -5.38
N THR A 439 -11.99 -7.20 -5.50
CA THR A 439 -12.76 -7.52 -6.72
C THR A 439 -13.71 -6.37 -7.10
N TYR A 440 -14.43 -5.78 -6.15
CA TYR A 440 -15.29 -4.62 -6.43
C TYR A 440 -14.48 -3.42 -6.95
N LEU A 441 -13.38 -3.07 -6.28
CA LEU A 441 -12.51 -1.97 -6.69
C LEU A 441 -11.88 -2.21 -8.07
N ASP A 442 -11.42 -3.43 -8.33
CA ASP A 442 -10.80 -3.78 -9.59
C ASP A 442 -11.81 -3.73 -10.73
N GLN A 443 -13.03 -4.26 -10.53
CA GLN A 443 -14.07 -4.14 -11.53
C GLN A 443 -14.47 -2.68 -11.78
N LEU A 444 -14.54 -1.85 -10.74
CA LEU A 444 -14.84 -0.41 -10.88
C LEU A 444 -13.78 0.29 -11.72
N ARG A 445 -12.51 0.00 -11.44
CA ARG A 445 -11.37 0.52 -12.19
C ARG A 445 -11.35 0.01 -13.64
N VAL A 446 -11.72 -1.24 -13.89
CA VAL A 446 -11.86 -1.84 -15.24
C VAL A 446 -12.97 -1.15 -16.03
N ARG A 447 -14.13 -0.94 -15.40
CA ARG A 447 -15.32 -0.43 -16.08
C ARG A 447 -15.33 1.07 -16.30
N THR A 448 -14.56 1.82 -15.52
CA THR A 448 -14.53 3.29 -15.59
C THR A 448 -13.24 3.86 -16.12
N GLY A 449 -12.12 3.14 -16.02
CA GLY A 449 -10.80 3.69 -16.27
C GLY A 449 -10.35 4.73 -15.24
N GLN A 450 -11.06 4.87 -14.11
CA GLN A 450 -10.74 5.82 -13.04
C GLN A 450 -10.18 5.09 -11.82
N THR A 451 -9.41 5.79 -10.99
CA THR A 451 -9.08 5.30 -9.65
C THR A 451 -10.32 5.34 -8.79
N TRP A 452 -10.66 4.20 -8.19
CA TRP A 452 -11.69 4.10 -7.17
C TRP A 452 -11.04 3.81 -5.82
N ARG A 453 -11.55 4.48 -4.78
CA ARG A 453 -11.23 4.29 -3.37
C ARG A 453 -12.42 3.66 -2.68
N GLY A 454 -12.16 2.84 -1.67
CA GLY A 454 -13.18 2.18 -0.88
C GLY A 454 -12.95 2.36 0.61
N VAL A 455 -14.03 2.26 1.37
CA VAL A 455 -14.03 1.98 2.81
C VAL A 455 -15.09 0.91 3.05
N PHE A 456 -14.76 -0.06 3.89
CA PHE A 456 -15.62 -1.21 4.15
C PHE A 456 -15.73 -1.43 5.65
N GLN A 457 -16.93 -1.79 6.12
CA GLN A 457 -17.16 -2.21 7.49
C GLN A 457 -17.98 -3.51 7.50
N ASN A 458 -17.38 -4.57 8.05
CA ASN A 458 -18.07 -5.82 8.32
C ASN A 458 -19.19 -5.64 9.35
N HIS A 459 -20.21 -6.47 9.24
CA HIS A 459 -21.23 -6.65 10.25
C HIS A 459 -20.68 -7.47 11.45
N CYS A 460 -21.37 -7.35 12.58
CA CYS A 460 -21.07 -8.10 13.78
C CYS A 460 -22.06 -9.27 13.91
N PRO A 461 -21.58 -10.52 13.86
CA PRO A 461 -22.44 -11.70 13.90
C PRO A 461 -23.19 -11.80 15.24
N PRO A 462 -24.21 -12.66 15.35
CA PRO A 462 -25.00 -12.79 16.57
C PRO A 462 -24.12 -13.10 17.80
N GLY A 463 -24.37 -12.38 18.90
CA GLY A 463 -23.64 -12.55 20.17
C GLY A 463 -22.21 -12.00 20.22
N ALA A 464 -21.66 -11.45 19.13
CA ALA A 464 -20.28 -10.98 19.09
C ALA A 464 -20.07 -9.55 19.59
N TRP A 465 -21.12 -8.73 19.68
CA TRP A 465 -21.04 -7.37 20.21
C TRP A 465 -20.99 -7.36 21.74
N ASN A 466 -19.94 -6.76 22.32
CA ASN A 466 -19.73 -6.72 23.78
C ASN A 466 -20.17 -5.39 24.43
N GLY A 467 -20.82 -4.50 23.67
CA GLY A 467 -21.19 -3.14 24.12
C GLY A 467 -20.24 -2.05 23.64
N SER A 468 -19.02 -2.39 23.22
CA SER A 468 -18.00 -1.43 22.79
C SER A 468 -17.23 -1.83 21.53
N SER A 469 -17.05 -3.14 21.32
CA SER A 469 -16.38 -3.71 20.15
C SER A 469 -17.07 -4.99 19.71
N CYS A 470 -16.73 -5.39 18.48
CA CYS A 470 -17.17 -6.65 17.91
C CYS A 470 -16.04 -7.69 18.06
N ASN A 471 -16.29 -8.77 18.80
CA ASN A 471 -15.27 -9.78 19.14
C ASN A 471 -14.94 -10.74 17.99
N SER A 472 -15.81 -10.84 16.99
CA SER A 472 -15.62 -11.58 15.74
C SER A 472 -16.42 -10.89 14.65
N SER A 473 -15.97 -10.89 13.40
CA SER A 473 -16.72 -10.31 12.27
C SER A 473 -17.12 -11.39 11.29
N GLU A 474 -18.28 -11.23 10.66
CA GLU A 474 -18.65 -12.02 9.48
C GLU A 474 -18.17 -11.34 8.21
N ASP A 475 -18.13 -12.07 7.10
CA ASP A 475 -17.61 -11.55 5.82
C ASP A 475 -18.53 -10.48 5.20
N GLU A 476 -19.83 -10.53 5.49
CA GLU A 476 -20.80 -9.55 5.01
C GLU A 476 -20.59 -8.17 5.65
N GLY A 477 -20.86 -7.12 4.89
CA GLY A 477 -20.86 -5.76 5.39
C GLY A 477 -21.34 -4.70 4.41
N VAL A 478 -20.96 -3.46 4.69
CA VAL A 478 -21.26 -2.28 3.89
C VAL A 478 -19.99 -1.63 3.37
N ALA A 479 -20.09 -1.01 2.20
CA ALA A 479 -18.98 -0.29 1.60
C ALA A 479 -19.40 1.06 1.02
N VAL A 480 -18.50 2.03 1.06
CA VAL A 480 -18.55 3.22 0.20
C VAL A 480 -17.42 3.10 -0.80
N PHE A 481 -17.74 3.18 -2.09
CA PHE A 481 -16.76 3.26 -3.18
C PHE A 481 -16.92 4.59 -3.91
N THR A 482 -15.82 5.24 -4.30
CA THR A 482 -15.89 6.48 -5.06
C THR A 482 -14.67 6.70 -5.94
N SER A 483 -14.85 7.33 -7.09
CA SER A 483 -13.73 7.84 -7.91
C SER A 483 -13.30 9.27 -7.56
N LEU A 484 -13.96 9.89 -6.59
CA LEU A 484 -13.62 11.23 -6.11
C LEU A 484 -12.45 11.21 -5.12
N SER A 485 -11.85 12.37 -4.90
CA SER A 485 -10.80 12.53 -3.88
C SER A 485 -11.37 12.32 -2.49
N VAL A 486 -10.76 11.42 -1.72
CA VAL A 486 -11.14 11.12 -0.32
C VAL A 486 -10.19 11.84 0.62
N THR A 487 -10.72 12.64 1.55
CA THR A 487 -9.93 13.40 2.53
C THR A 487 -9.83 12.71 3.89
N SER A 488 -10.84 11.91 4.25
CA SER A 488 -10.81 11.06 5.44
C SER A 488 -11.78 9.90 5.29
N THR A 489 -11.50 8.80 5.98
CA THR A 489 -12.40 7.65 6.09
C THR A 489 -12.69 7.36 7.55
N GLY A 490 -13.74 6.58 7.81
CA GLY A 490 -14.04 6.08 9.13
C GLY A 490 -15.04 4.95 9.07
N THR A 491 -15.03 4.10 10.09
CA THR A 491 -16.04 3.07 10.26
C THR A 491 -16.57 3.10 11.69
N THR A 492 -17.79 2.61 11.88
CA THR A 492 -18.39 2.43 13.20
C THR A 492 -19.42 1.30 13.15
N PHE A 493 -19.93 0.93 14.31
CA PHE A 493 -21.03 -0.02 14.45
C PHE A 493 -22.28 0.71 14.94
N VAL A 494 -23.43 0.20 14.51
CA VAL A 494 -24.75 0.57 15.00
C VAL A 494 -25.19 -0.57 15.93
N PRO A 495 -25.11 -0.38 17.26
CA PRO A 495 -25.13 -1.46 18.24
C PRO A 495 -26.55 -1.91 18.63
N TYR A 496 -27.40 -2.13 17.63
CA TYR A 496 -28.74 -2.69 17.83
C TYR A 496 -28.79 -4.07 17.17
N ALA A 497 -29.17 -5.07 17.96
CA ALA A 497 -29.23 -6.44 17.51
C ALA A 497 -30.55 -6.73 16.77
N ASP A 498 -30.48 -7.63 15.80
CA ASP A 498 -31.62 -8.39 15.28
C ASP A 498 -31.26 -9.89 15.23
N GLN A 499 -32.10 -10.69 14.58
CA GLN A 499 -31.89 -12.14 14.49
C GLN A 499 -30.65 -12.55 13.69
N TRP A 500 -30.07 -11.64 12.90
CA TRP A 500 -28.95 -11.91 12.00
C TRP A 500 -27.65 -11.28 12.49
N HIS A 501 -27.72 -10.13 13.17
CA HIS A 501 -26.54 -9.37 13.57
C HIS A 501 -26.68 -8.84 14.99
N SER A 502 -25.60 -8.86 15.76
CA SER A 502 -25.57 -8.19 17.06
C SER A 502 -25.26 -6.69 16.96
N ALA A 503 -24.63 -6.27 15.87
CA ALA A 503 -24.44 -4.87 15.48
C ALA A 503 -24.19 -4.78 13.98
N ARG A 504 -24.72 -3.74 13.32
CA ARG A 504 -24.50 -3.53 11.88
C ARG A 504 -23.40 -2.50 11.62
N GLY A 505 -22.69 -2.68 10.51
CA GLY A 505 -21.55 -1.85 10.12
C GLY A 505 -21.99 -0.54 9.47
N VAL A 506 -21.19 0.51 9.63
CA VAL A 506 -21.32 1.78 8.91
C VAL A 506 -19.95 2.15 8.34
N ALA A 507 -19.91 2.43 7.04
CA ALA A 507 -18.72 2.90 6.35
C ALA A 507 -18.90 4.36 5.95
N ARG A 508 -17.92 5.22 6.28
CA ARG A 508 -17.91 6.65 5.97
C ARG A 508 -16.69 7.01 5.12
N ALA A 509 -16.92 7.77 4.05
CA ALA A 509 -15.87 8.51 3.33
C ALA A 509 -16.21 10.00 3.25
N ALA A 510 -15.27 10.86 3.59
CA ALA A 510 -15.34 12.28 3.26
C ALA A 510 -14.71 12.49 1.88
N VAL A 511 -15.50 12.98 0.93
CA VAL A 511 -15.08 13.17 -0.46
C VAL A 511 -15.12 14.65 -0.85
N SER A 512 -14.26 15.06 -1.78
CA SER A 512 -14.29 16.40 -2.37
C SER A 512 -15.15 16.39 -3.63
N VAL A 513 -16.26 17.15 -3.61
CA VAL A 513 -17.11 17.43 -4.78
C VAL A 513 -16.93 18.89 -5.12
N ASN A 514 -16.24 19.20 -6.22
CA ASN A 514 -15.94 20.58 -6.64
C ASN A 514 -15.30 21.44 -5.53
N GLY A 515 -14.45 20.84 -4.69
CA GLY A 515 -13.80 21.52 -3.56
C GLY A 515 -14.62 21.57 -2.26
N VAL A 516 -15.89 21.15 -2.30
CA VAL A 516 -16.75 21.03 -1.11
C VAL A 516 -16.59 19.63 -0.51
N THR A 517 -16.35 19.57 0.80
CA THR A 517 -16.31 18.27 1.51
C THR A 517 -17.72 17.74 1.72
N VAL A 518 -17.98 16.53 1.24
CA VAL A 518 -19.24 15.79 1.37
C VAL A 518 -18.98 14.51 2.16
N GLN A 519 -19.80 14.27 3.18
CA GLN A 519 -19.78 13.07 4.01
C GLN A 519 -20.68 12.01 3.37
N VAL A 520 -20.09 10.91 2.92
CA VAL A 520 -20.81 9.77 2.32
C VAL A 520 -20.84 8.62 3.31
N LEU A 521 -22.04 8.14 3.63
CA LEU A 521 -22.24 6.98 4.51
C LEU A 521 -22.94 5.86 3.74
N SER A 522 -22.44 4.63 3.89
CA SER A 522 -23.15 3.40 3.51
C SER A 522 -23.65 2.69 4.77
N VAL A 523 -24.93 2.32 4.79
CA VAL A 523 -25.60 1.73 5.95
C VAL A 523 -26.48 0.55 5.55
N HIS A 524 -26.64 -0.41 6.45
CA HIS A 524 -27.62 -1.50 6.36
C HIS A 524 -28.27 -1.60 7.74
N LEU A 525 -29.59 -1.45 7.84
CA LEU A 525 -30.31 -1.42 9.13
C LEU A 525 -31.02 -2.72 9.46
N GLN A 526 -31.38 -2.87 10.73
CA GLN A 526 -31.99 -4.06 11.30
C GLN A 526 -33.38 -4.35 10.74
N VAL A 527 -33.76 -5.62 10.73
CA VAL A 527 -35.11 -6.04 10.28
C VAL A 527 -36.20 -5.80 11.34
N VAL A 528 -35.82 -5.45 12.58
CA VAL A 528 -36.74 -5.18 13.69
C VAL A 528 -36.99 -3.67 13.84
N ALA A 529 -38.26 -3.24 13.85
CA ALA A 529 -38.64 -1.83 13.85
C ALA A 529 -38.06 -1.00 15.02
N SER A 530 -38.09 -1.52 16.25
CA SER A 530 -37.52 -0.82 17.42
C SER A 530 -36.02 -0.60 17.30
N ALA A 531 -35.29 -1.59 16.79
CA ALA A 531 -33.86 -1.48 16.50
C ALA A 531 -33.59 -0.44 15.41
N ARG A 532 -34.43 -0.38 14.35
CA ARG A 532 -34.28 0.62 13.27
C ARG A 532 -34.36 2.06 13.76
N TYR A 533 -35.31 2.40 14.63
CA TYR A 533 -35.42 3.76 15.17
C TYR A 533 -34.18 4.13 16.00
N GLY A 534 -33.68 3.19 16.82
CA GLY A 534 -32.42 3.38 17.53
C GLY A 534 -31.24 3.60 16.58
N SER A 535 -31.19 2.84 15.50
CA SER A 535 -30.16 2.94 14.46
C SER A 535 -30.19 4.28 13.72
N MET A 536 -31.37 4.75 13.31
CA MET A 536 -31.52 6.06 12.65
C MET A 536 -31.09 7.20 13.58
N SER A 537 -31.52 7.18 14.85
CA SER A 537 -31.08 8.16 15.86
C SER A 537 -29.56 8.13 16.11
N TYR A 538 -28.97 6.94 16.11
CA TYR A 538 -27.52 6.78 16.21
C TYR A 538 -26.81 7.40 14.98
N LEU A 539 -27.33 7.18 13.77
CA LEU A 539 -26.77 7.75 12.55
C LEU A 539 -26.83 9.29 12.53
N GLU A 540 -27.92 9.89 13.02
CA GLU A 540 -28.01 11.35 13.19
C GLU A 540 -26.95 11.86 14.17
N THR A 541 -26.80 11.20 15.32
CA THR A 541 -25.79 11.55 16.35
C THR A 541 -24.36 11.33 15.86
N TYR A 542 -24.10 10.27 15.10
CA TYR A 542 -22.79 10.02 14.49
C TYR A 542 -22.48 11.09 13.44
N SER A 543 -23.47 11.47 12.64
CA SER A 543 -23.34 12.49 11.59
C SER A 543 -23.08 13.87 12.17
N SER A 544 -23.65 14.22 13.32
CA SER A 544 -23.44 15.53 13.96
C SER A 544 -21.99 15.81 14.36
N ARG A 545 -21.11 14.80 14.35
CA ARG A 545 -19.67 14.92 14.62
C ARG A 545 -18.88 15.47 13.44
N TYR A 546 -19.47 15.54 12.25
CA TYR A 546 -18.78 15.94 11.03
C TYR A 546 -19.45 17.15 10.39
N SER A 547 -18.62 18.02 9.81
CA SER A 547 -19.05 19.16 9.00
C SER A 547 -19.12 18.83 7.52
N GLY A 548 -19.86 19.63 6.76
CA GLY A 548 -20.06 19.46 5.31
C GLY A 548 -21.44 18.90 4.95
N ALA A 549 -21.71 18.84 3.65
CA ALA A 549 -22.94 18.22 3.14
C ALA A 549 -22.93 16.71 3.40
N PHE A 550 -24.10 16.08 3.46
CA PHE A 550 -24.19 14.63 3.66
C PHE A 550 -24.91 13.94 2.52
N ILE A 551 -24.46 12.72 2.25
CA ILE A 551 -25.13 11.73 1.40
C ILE A 551 -25.14 10.41 2.19
N VAL A 552 -26.32 9.90 2.53
CA VAL A 552 -26.47 8.62 3.25
C VAL A 552 -27.23 7.66 2.36
N GLY A 553 -26.58 6.59 1.93
CA GLY A 553 -27.19 5.56 1.08
C GLY A 553 -27.26 4.23 1.81
N GLY A 554 -28.38 3.52 1.66
CA GLY A 554 -28.46 2.19 2.25
C GLY A 554 -29.78 1.48 2.13
N ASP A 555 -29.77 0.24 2.60
CA ASP A 555 -30.94 -0.57 2.89
C ASP A 555 -31.35 -0.34 4.34
N PHE A 556 -32.49 0.31 4.53
CA PHE A 556 -33.00 0.67 5.84
C PHE A 556 -33.93 -0.38 6.42
N ASN A 557 -34.30 -1.42 5.67
CA ASN A 557 -35.33 -2.39 6.09
C ASN A 557 -36.62 -1.72 6.61
N ALA A 558 -36.91 -0.51 6.14
CA ALA A 558 -37.97 0.37 6.64
C ALA A 558 -38.79 0.95 5.49
N ASP A 559 -40.11 0.92 5.63
CA ASP A 559 -41.00 1.61 4.72
C ASP A 559 -40.97 3.13 4.94
N PRO A 560 -41.44 3.93 3.96
CA PRO A 560 -41.35 5.39 4.03
C PRO A 560 -42.06 6.01 5.25
N ASP A 561 -43.08 5.34 5.79
CA ASP A 561 -43.83 5.77 6.98
C ASP A 561 -42.99 5.70 8.26
N GLN A 562 -41.97 4.84 8.32
CA GLN A 562 -41.01 4.79 9.42
C GLN A 562 -39.89 5.82 9.23
N ILE A 563 -39.44 6.00 7.99
CA ILE A 563 -38.40 6.97 7.62
C ILE A 563 -38.85 8.42 7.88
N CYS A 564 -40.08 8.76 7.49
CA CYS A 564 -40.63 10.11 7.53
C CYS A 564 -41.24 10.48 8.91
N THR A 565 -40.56 10.12 9.99
CA THR A 565 -40.95 10.46 11.37
C THR A 565 -39.81 11.15 12.10
N SER A 566 -40.10 11.84 13.21
CA SER A 566 -39.09 12.47 14.07
C SER A 566 -38.14 11.49 14.76
N SER A 567 -38.47 10.19 14.75
CA SER A 567 -37.60 9.11 15.24
C SER A 567 -36.91 8.38 14.09
N GLY A 568 -37.26 8.71 12.85
CA GLY A 568 -36.69 8.18 11.63
C GLY A 568 -35.47 8.98 11.19
N MET A 569 -35.36 9.22 9.89
CA MET A 569 -34.28 10.05 9.31
C MET A 569 -34.68 11.53 9.19
N SER A 570 -35.95 11.85 9.46
CA SER A 570 -36.47 13.22 9.49
C SER A 570 -36.37 13.78 10.92
N PRO A 571 -36.01 15.07 11.12
CA PRO A 571 -35.84 16.12 10.14
C PRO A 571 -34.39 16.33 9.66
N VAL A 572 -33.43 15.50 10.09
CA VAL A 572 -32.00 15.74 9.81
C VAL A 572 -31.65 15.47 8.35
N PHE A 573 -32.30 14.47 7.77
CA PHE A 573 -32.08 14.01 6.40
C PHE A 573 -33.39 13.99 5.61
N VAL A 574 -33.26 14.17 4.29
CA VAL A 574 -34.38 14.14 3.35
C VAL A 574 -34.08 13.12 2.26
N ASP A 575 -35.02 12.19 2.02
CA ASP A 575 -34.93 11.20 0.95
C ASP A 575 -34.97 11.91 -0.41
N THR A 576 -33.97 11.70 -1.27
CA THR A 576 -33.94 12.31 -2.60
C THR A 576 -35.13 11.85 -3.45
N TRP A 577 -35.68 10.66 -3.21
CA TRP A 577 -36.93 10.21 -3.84
C TRP A 577 -38.11 11.12 -3.49
N SER A 578 -38.22 11.55 -2.23
CA SER A 578 -39.29 12.47 -1.81
C SER A 578 -39.13 13.87 -2.42
N GLN A 579 -37.90 14.26 -2.77
CA GLN A 579 -37.61 15.56 -3.39
C GLN A 579 -37.95 15.58 -4.88
N VAL A 580 -37.58 14.51 -5.62
CA VAL A 580 -37.54 14.52 -7.10
C VAL A 580 -37.91 13.19 -7.76
N GLY A 581 -38.21 12.14 -6.99
CA GLY A 581 -38.63 10.84 -7.51
C GLY A 581 -40.10 10.83 -7.96
N SER A 582 -40.52 9.76 -8.64
CA SER A 582 -41.89 9.62 -9.15
C SER A 582 -42.44 8.21 -8.99
N GLY A 583 -43.69 8.10 -8.54
CA GLY A 583 -44.34 6.82 -8.26
C GLY A 583 -43.93 6.22 -6.91
N ARG A 584 -44.18 4.92 -6.74
CA ARG A 584 -44.01 4.22 -5.45
C ARG A 584 -42.55 3.97 -5.04
N GLY A 585 -41.63 3.96 -6.00
CA GLY A 585 -40.19 3.80 -5.73
C GLY A 585 -39.81 2.48 -5.08
N LEU A 586 -40.50 1.39 -5.42
CA LEU A 586 -40.29 0.07 -4.82
C LEU A 586 -38.92 -0.49 -5.26
N THR A 587 -38.14 -0.98 -4.30
CA THR A 587 -36.76 -1.43 -4.51
C THR A 587 -36.56 -2.90 -4.18
N ALA A 588 -37.30 -3.47 -3.23
CA ALA A 588 -37.05 -4.83 -2.74
C ALA A 588 -38.10 -5.86 -3.17
N PHE A 589 -37.67 -7.12 -3.21
CA PHE A 589 -38.38 -8.32 -3.68
C PHE A 589 -38.50 -8.41 -5.20
N THR A 590 -37.39 -8.28 -5.92
CA THR A 590 -37.35 -8.52 -7.38
C THR A 590 -37.79 -9.96 -7.72
N PRO A 591 -38.40 -10.21 -8.90
CA PRO A 591 -38.73 -9.26 -9.98
C PRO A 591 -39.98 -8.42 -9.74
N SER A 592 -40.76 -8.68 -8.70
CA SER A 592 -42.05 -8.01 -8.44
C SER A 592 -41.98 -7.22 -7.14
N PRO A 593 -41.28 -6.07 -7.14
CA PRO A 593 -40.97 -5.39 -5.89
C PRO A 593 -42.24 -4.89 -5.22
N THR A 594 -42.32 -5.07 -3.90
CA THR A 594 -43.50 -4.73 -3.10
C THR A 594 -43.23 -3.64 -2.07
N MET A 595 -41.96 -3.40 -1.74
CA MET A 595 -41.53 -2.47 -0.70
C MET A 595 -40.47 -1.49 -1.21
N LYS A 596 -40.43 -0.29 -0.61
CA LYS A 596 -39.35 0.69 -0.78
C LYS A 596 -38.54 0.69 0.51
N ILE A 597 -37.38 0.05 0.50
CA ILE A 597 -36.50 -0.05 1.68
C ILE A 597 -35.08 0.46 1.42
N ASP A 598 -34.73 0.76 0.16
CA ASP A 598 -33.46 1.38 -0.20
C ASP A 598 -33.63 2.88 -0.42
N TYR A 599 -32.71 3.67 0.13
CA TYR A 599 -32.81 5.13 0.18
C TYR A 599 -31.48 5.80 -0.12
N LEU A 600 -31.55 6.95 -0.79
CA LEU A 600 -30.48 7.95 -0.83
C LEU A 600 -30.99 9.20 -0.13
N PHE A 601 -30.33 9.59 0.95
CA PHE A 601 -30.65 10.77 1.72
C PHE A 601 -29.61 11.88 1.50
N VAL A 602 -30.07 13.12 1.57
CA VAL A 602 -29.22 14.33 1.69
C VAL A 602 -29.53 15.07 2.98
N ASP A 603 -28.64 15.95 3.43
CA ASP A 603 -28.92 16.78 4.61
C ASP A 603 -30.11 17.73 4.38
N ALA A 604 -31.00 17.83 5.37
CA ALA A 604 -32.16 18.71 5.29
C ALA A 604 -31.81 20.21 5.31
N GLY A 605 -30.58 20.54 5.71
CA GLY A 605 -30.04 21.91 5.70
C GLY A 605 -29.81 22.48 4.29
N GLY A 606 -29.99 21.67 3.24
CA GLY A 606 -29.98 22.14 1.85
C GLY A 606 -28.58 22.35 1.25
N ARG A 607 -27.53 21.87 1.91
CA ARG A 607 -26.16 21.87 1.37
C ARG A 607 -25.99 20.82 0.26
N ALA A 608 -26.80 19.76 0.30
CA ALA A 608 -27.03 18.86 -0.81
C ALA A 608 -28.53 18.79 -1.16
N ARG A 609 -28.85 18.63 -2.45
CA ARG A 609 -30.23 18.48 -2.93
C ARG A 609 -30.30 17.56 -4.14
N GLY A 610 -31.25 16.62 -4.12
CA GLY A 610 -31.57 15.79 -5.28
C GLY A 610 -32.02 16.64 -6.48
N VAL A 611 -31.43 16.37 -7.63
CA VAL A 611 -31.79 16.93 -8.94
C VAL A 611 -32.65 15.92 -9.70
N SER A 612 -32.26 14.65 -9.65
CA SER A 612 -33.07 13.52 -10.13
C SER A 612 -32.84 12.32 -9.22
N THR A 613 -33.82 11.42 -9.14
CA THR A 613 -33.67 10.13 -8.45
C THR A 613 -34.54 9.10 -9.15
N ARG A 614 -34.00 7.91 -9.38
CA ARG A 614 -34.71 6.79 -10.01
C ARG A 614 -34.34 5.45 -9.38
N VAL A 615 -35.28 4.51 -9.44
CA VAL A 615 -35.02 3.08 -9.21
C VAL A 615 -34.55 2.47 -10.53
N VAL A 616 -33.48 1.69 -10.49
CA VAL A 616 -32.83 1.11 -11.67
C VAL A 616 -33.31 -0.31 -11.86
N THR A 617 -34.34 -0.50 -12.68
CA THR A 617 -34.89 -1.84 -12.96
C THR A 617 -34.07 -2.60 -14.00
N GLU A 618 -33.19 -1.92 -14.74
CA GLU A 618 -32.37 -2.49 -15.81
C GLU A 618 -31.36 -3.54 -15.30
N THR A 619 -31.12 -3.62 -13.99
CA THR A 619 -30.27 -4.66 -13.39
C THR A 619 -30.90 -6.05 -13.40
N GLY A 620 -32.21 -6.15 -13.67
CA GLY A 620 -32.97 -7.40 -13.63
C GLY A 620 -33.03 -7.99 -12.22
N THR A 621 -33.13 -9.31 -12.12
CA THR A 621 -33.19 -10.07 -10.84
C THR A 621 -31.82 -10.45 -10.31
N PHE A 622 -30.79 -9.62 -10.57
CA PHE A 622 -29.43 -9.91 -10.14
C PHE A 622 -29.28 -9.90 -8.61
N SER A 623 -29.99 -8.96 -7.98
CA SER A 623 -30.25 -8.92 -6.54
C SER A 623 -31.77 -8.96 -6.35
N ASP A 624 -32.23 -9.38 -5.17
CA ASP A 624 -33.61 -9.16 -4.71
C ASP A 624 -33.92 -7.68 -4.44
N HIS A 625 -32.94 -6.79 -4.60
CA HIS A 625 -33.10 -5.34 -4.58
C HIS A 625 -32.73 -4.70 -5.92
N TYR A 626 -33.43 -3.62 -6.28
CA TYR A 626 -33.05 -2.68 -7.35
C TYR A 626 -32.21 -1.53 -6.79
N PRO A 627 -31.15 -1.08 -7.49
CA PRO A 627 -30.41 0.10 -7.09
C PRO A 627 -31.27 1.37 -7.13
N VAL A 628 -30.97 2.32 -6.23
CA VAL A 628 -31.46 3.70 -6.33
C VAL A 628 -30.31 4.59 -6.77
N VAL A 629 -30.54 5.38 -7.82
CA VAL A 629 -29.55 6.31 -8.37
C VAL A 629 -30.08 7.73 -8.36
N ALA A 630 -29.29 8.64 -7.82
CA ALA A 630 -29.61 10.07 -7.77
C ALA A 630 -28.49 10.91 -8.39
N ASN A 631 -28.87 11.99 -9.06
CA ASN A 631 -27.96 13.11 -9.32
C ASN A 631 -28.21 14.17 -8.23
N ILE A 632 -27.16 14.58 -7.53
CA ILE A 632 -27.25 15.42 -6.33
C ILE A 632 -26.44 16.69 -6.55
N SER A 633 -27.09 17.85 -6.46
CA SER A 633 -26.40 19.15 -6.44
C SER A 633 -25.78 19.40 -5.07
N ILE A 634 -24.52 19.85 -5.05
CA ILE A 634 -23.78 20.25 -3.84
C ILE A 634 -23.58 21.77 -3.87
N ARG A 635 -23.80 22.44 -2.74
CA ARG A 635 -23.72 23.90 -2.61
C ARG A 635 -22.70 24.34 -1.58
#